data_AF-A0A3M1FS24-F1
#
_entry.id   AF-A0A3M1FS24-F1
#
_cell.length_a   1.000
_cell.length_b   1.000
_cell.length_c   1.000
_cell.angle_alpha   90.00
_cell.angle_beta   90.00
_cell.angle_gamma   90.00
#
_symmetry.space_group_name_H-M   'P 1'
#
loop_
_entity.id
_entity.type
_entity.pdbx_description
1 polymer ?
#
loop_
_entity_poly.entity_id
_entity_poly.type
_entity_poly.pdbx_seq_one_letter_code
_entity_poly.pdbx_strand_id
1 'polypeptide(L)' 'MLSDLLSAERVAELLDLDCQAILRLARRQGSPLNSAKVKVGRRVYFIRSRLEQELRRMVDN' A
#
# COMPACT_ATOMS: atom_id res chain seq x y z
N MET A 1 4.22 17.60 -10.38
CA MET A 1 3.32 16.92 -9.44
C MET A 1 3.61 15.42 -9.51
N LEU A 2 4.25 14.85 -8.49
CA LEU A 2 4.46 13.40 -8.40
C LEU A 2 3.13 12.76 -7.98
N SER A 3 2.63 11.82 -8.78
CA SER A 3 1.36 11.10 -8.55
C SER A 3 1.23 10.59 -7.10
N ASP A 4 0.18 11.00 -6.39
CA ASP A 4 -0.15 10.55 -5.02
C ASP A 4 -0.51 9.06 -4.93
N LEU A 5 -0.71 8.42 -6.10
CA LEU A 5 -1.00 7.00 -6.22
C LEU A 5 0.27 6.22 -6.56
N LEU A 6 0.55 5.19 -5.77
CA LEU A 6 1.59 4.20 -5.98
C LEU A 6 0.96 2.90 -6.48
N SER A 7 1.56 2.24 -7.47
CA SER A 7 1.14 0.90 -7.88
C SER A 7 1.59 -0.14 -6.85
N ALA A 8 1.05 -1.36 -6.95
CA ALA A 8 1.48 -2.46 -6.09
C ALA A 8 2.96 -2.82 -6.28
N GLU A 9 3.47 -2.75 -7.52
CA GLU A 9 4.89 -2.97 -7.83
C GLU A 9 5.76 -1.92 -7.16
N ARG A 10 5.35 -0.64 -7.21
CA ARG A 10 6.13 0.42 -6.58
C ARG A 10 6.16 0.31 -5.06
N VAL A 11 5.06 -0.11 -4.43
CA VAL A 11 5.03 -0.36 -2.98
C VAL A 11 5.89 -1.58 -2.62
N ALA A 12 5.87 -2.63 -3.44
CA ALA A 12 6.74 -3.79 -3.28
C ALA A 12 8.23 -3.40 -3.27
N GLU A 13 8.67 -2.59 -4.24
CA GLU A 13 10.04 -2.07 -4.28
C GLU A 13 10.40 -1.24 -3.03
N LEU A 14 9.49 -0.39 -2.55
CA LEU A 14 9.75 0.47 -1.40
C LEU A 14 9.85 -0.29 -0.08
N LEU A 15 9.15 -1.42 0.02
CA LEU A 15 9.12 -2.26 1.23
C LEU A 15 10.05 -3.47 1.14
N ASP A 16 10.78 -3.62 0.04
CA ASP A 16 11.58 -4.82 -0.28
C ASP A 16 10.78 -6.11 -0.11
N LEU A 17 9.56 -6.12 -0.66
CA LEU A 17 8.61 -7.23 -0.59
C LEU A 17 8.16 -7.66 -1.99
N ASP A 18 7.70 -8.90 -2.09
CA ASP A 18 7.09 -9.41 -3.31
C ASP A 18 5.73 -8.72 -3.62
N CYS A 19 5.48 -8.43 -4.90
CA CYS A 19 4.25 -7.76 -5.34
C CYS A 19 2.98 -8.59 -5.01
N GLN A 20 3.02 -9.92 -5.09
CA GLN A 20 1.90 -10.75 -4.65
C GLN A 20 1.71 -10.67 -3.13
N ALA A 21 2.77 -10.55 -2.35
CA ALA A 21 2.66 -10.31 -0.91
C ALA A 21 1.92 -8.98 -0.63
N ILE A 22 2.27 -7.90 -1.32
CA ILE A 22 1.55 -6.61 -1.23
C ILE A 22 0.07 -6.78 -1.57
N LEU A 23 -0.25 -7.43 -2.68
CA LEU A 23 -1.64 -7.65 -3.10
C LEU A 23 -2.44 -8.52 -2.13
N ARG A 24 -1.82 -9.55 -1.54
CA ARG A 24 -2.45 -10.39 -0.50
C ARG A 24 -2.72 -9.57 0.76
N LEU A 25 -1.72 -8.83 1.25
CA LEU A 25 -1.86 -7.99 2.43
C LEU A 25 -2.89 -6.89 2.21
N ALA A 26 -2.98 -6.31 1.02
CA ALA A 26 -3.99 -5.33 0.67
C ALA A 26 -5.41 -5.93 0.67
N ARG A 27 -5.61 -7.25 0.64
CA ARG A 27 -6.93 -7.90 0.77
C ARG A 27 -7.26 -8.29 2.21
N ARG A 28 -6.25 -8.50 3.06
CA ARG A 28 -6.44 -8.89 4.47
C ARG A 28 -7.08 -7.75 5.27
N GLN A 29 -8.14 -8.04 6.03
CA GLN A 29 -8.75 -7.06 6.93
C GLN A 29 -7.78 -6.71 8.07
N GLY A 30 -7.75 -5.43 8.48
CA GLY A 30 -6.82 -4.93 9.50
C GLY A 30 -5.37 -4.79 9.04
N SER A 31 -5.07 -5.15 7.79
CA SER A 31 -3.75 -4.87 7.22
C SER A 31 -3.60 -3.37 6.93
N PRO A 32 -2.45 -2.76 7.25
CA PRO A 32 -2.18 -1.36 6.95
C PRO A 32 -2.25 -1.06 5.44
N LEU A 33 -1.90 -2.04 4.59
CA LEU A 33 -2.04 -1.96 3.14
C LEU A 33 -3.51 -1.97 2.68
N ASN A 34 -4.44 -2.53 3.47
CA ASN A 34 -5.86 -2.52 3.14
C ASN A 34 -6.45 -1.10 3.28
N SER A 35 -6.07 -0.39 4.34
CA SER A 35 -6.51 0.97 4.66
C SER A 35 -6.00 2.01 3.67
N ALA A 36 -4.82 1.79 3.11
CA ALA A 36 -4.19 2.71 2.16
C ALA A 36 -4.56 2.45 0.68
N LYS A 37 -5.22 1.33 0.36
CA LYS A 37 -5.51 0.96 -1.03
C LYS A 37 -6.68 1.75 -1.62
N VAL A 38 -6.62 1.96 -2.93
CA VAL A 38 -7.74 2.42 -3.76
C VAL A 38 -7.80 1.54 -5.01
N LYS A 39 -9.01 1.27 -5.50
CA LYS A 39 -9.22 0.57 -6.77
C LYS A 39 -9.53 1.58 -7.87
N VAL A 40 -8.78 1.53 -8.95
CA VAL A 40 -9.04 2.31 -10.17
C VAL A 40 -9.23 1.33 -11.31
N GLY A 41 -10.48 1.12 -11.72
CA GLY A 41 -10.86 0.04 -12.62
C GLY A 41 -10.49 -1.33 -12.02
N ARG A 42 -9.66 -2.10 -12.73
CA ARG A 42 -9.18 -3.42 -12.31
C ARG A 42 -7.88 -3.40 -11.51
N ARG A 43 -7.25 -2.23 -11.37
CA ARG A 43 -5.93 -2.09 -10.75
C ARG A 43 -6.06 -1.60 -9.31
N VAL A 44 -5.13 -2.06 -8.48
CA VAL A 44 -4.98 -1.62 -7.08
C VAL A 44 -3.84 -0.62 -7.03
N TYR A 45 -4.12 0.54 -6.44
CA TYR A 45 -3.16 1.57 -6.14
C TYR A 45 -3.17 1.85 -4.64
N PHE A 46 -2.15 2.56 -4.15
CA PHE A 46 -2.01 2.95 -2.76
C PHE A 46 -1.83 4.46 -2.68
N ILE A 47 -2.60 5.10 -1.80
CA ILE A 47 -2.44 6.53 -1.53
C ILE A 47 -1.18 6.67 -0.68
N ARG A 48 -0.17 7.35 -1.21
CA ARG A 48 1.15 7.47 -0.56
C ARG A 48 1.05 7.96 0.88
N SER A 49 0.33 9.07 1.10
CA SER A 49 0.21 9.67 2.44
C SER A 49 -0.44 8.72 3.45
N ARG A 50 -1.47 7.97 3.06
CA ARG A 50 -2.11 6.96 3.92
C ARG A 50 -1.19 5.78 4.20
N LEU A 51 -0.46 5.31 3.18
CA LEU A 51 0.51 4.24 3.34
C LEU A 51 1.60 4.62 4.34
N GLU A 52 2.17 5.81 4.20
CA GLU A 52 3.18 6.32 5.13
C GLU A 52 2.63 6.47 6.56
N GLN A 53 1.39 6.95 6.72
CA GLN A 53 0.76 7.08 8.05
C GLN A 53 0.57 5.71 8.72
N GLU A 54 0.08 4.73 7.98
CA GLU A 54 -0.15 3.38 8.49
C GLU A 54 1.17 2.67 8.85
N LEU A 55 2.22 2.85 8.03
CA LEU A 55 3.55 2.32 8.34
C LEU A 55 4.17 2.99 9.56
N ARG A 56 4.08 4.32 9.69
CA ARG A 56 4.56 5.03 10.89
C ARG A 56 3.84 4.52 12.13
N ARG A 57 2.52 4.35 12.08
CA ARG A 57 1.73 3.78 13.18
C ARG A 57 2.20 2.38 13.60
N MET A 58 2.72 1.56 12.69
CA MET A 58 3.28 0.24 13.04
C MET A 58 4.67 0.30 13.67
N VAL A 59 5.43 1.37 13.44
CA VAL A 59 6.73 1.58 14.06
C VAL A 59 6.58 2.21 15.44
N ASP A 60 5.59 3.09 15.58
CA ASP A 60 5.31 3.82 16.82
C ASP A 60 4.52 2.99 17.87
N ASN A 61 3.90 1.87 17.46
CA ASN A 61 3.24 0.90 18.34
C ASN A 61 4.10 -0.35 18.54
#